data_AF-A0A1F9BTP1-F1
#
_entry.id   AF-A0A1F9BTP1-F1
#
_cell.length_a   1.000
_cell.length_b   1.000
_cell.length_c   1.000
_cell.angle_alpha   90.00
_cell.angle_beta   90.00
_cell.angle_gamma   90.00
#
_symmetry.space_group_name_H-M   'P 1'
#
loop_
_entity.id
_entity.type
_entity.pdbx_description
1 polymer ?
#
loop_
_entity_poly.entity_id
_entity_poly.type
_entity_poly.pdbx_seq_one_letter_code
_entity_poly.pdbx_strand_id
1 'polypeptide(L)' 'MGKAVSCKDIGYECMFTACAETEAELFEKTLEHGRVVHGMKEFSPDFYNKVLSSIREEYCDLEDELCKYEGCCC' A
#
# COMPACT_ATOMS: atom_id res chain seq x y z
N MET A 1 10.58 -6.25 7.02
CA MET A 1 9.39 -6.72 6.29
C MET A 1 8.43 -5.57 6.35
N GLY A 2 8.12 -5.01 5.18
CA GLY A 2 7.14 -3.96 5.06
C GLY A 2 5.72 -4.53 5.05
N LYS A 3 4.78 -3.64 4.78
CA LYS A 3 3.35 -3.90 4.79
C LYS A 3 2.77 -3.37 3.50
N ALA A 4 1.88 -4.13 2.89
CA ALA A 4 1.23 -3.77 1.65
C ALA A 4 -0.29 -3.93 1.73
N VAL A 5 -1.01 -3.07 1.00
CA VAL A 5 -2.45 -3.20 0.78
C VAL A 5 -2.77 -2.83 -0.66
N SER A 6 -3.54 -3.68 -1.35
CA SER A 6 -4.07 -3.35 -2.68
C SER A 6 -5.47 -2.76 -2.56
N CYS A 7 -5.76 -1.78 -3.40
CA CYS A 7 -7.11 -1.26 -3.64
C CYS A 7 -8.16 -2.37 -3.80
N LYS A 8 -7.83 -3.42 -4.54
CA LYS A 8 -8.74 -4.54 -4.83
C LYS A 8 -9.13 -5.29 -3.56
N ASP A 9 -8.19 -5.45 -2.63
CA ASP A 9 -8.43 -6.15 -1.37
C ASP A 9 -9.38 -5.38 -0.44
N ILE A 10 -9.43 -4.06 -0.60
CA ILE A 10 -10.34 -3.16 0.13
C ILE A 10 -11.60 -2.80 -0.67
N GLY A 11 -11.84 -3.45 -1.81
CA GLY A 11 -13.08 -3.38 -2.59
C GLY A 11 -13.14 -2.26 -3.62
N TYR A 12 -12.00 -1.73 -4.06
CA TYR A 12 -11.91 -0.78 -5.16
C TYR A 12 -11.31 -1.44 -6.41
N GLU A 13 -11.87 -1.14 -7.59
CA GLU A 13 -11.38 -1.63 -8.88
C GLU A 13 -10.15 -0.84 -9.40
N CYS A 14 -9.31 -0.27 -8.50
CA CYS A 14 -8.03 0.34 -8.85
C CYS A 14 -6.88 -0.68 -8.76
N MET A 15 -5.87 -0.51 -9.61
CA MET A 15 -4.65 -1.35 -9.58
C MET A 15 -3.58 -0.82 -8.61
N PHE A 16 -3.88 0.23 -7.85
CA PHE A 16 -2.93 0.80 -6.91
C PHE A 16 -2.70 -0.14 -5.73
N THR A 17 -1.43 -0.27 -5.35
CA THR A 17 -0.98 -0.97 -4.15
C THR A 17 -0.10 0.00 -3.38
N ALA A 18 -0.43 0.23 -2.11
CA ALA A 18 0.45 0.93 -1.19
C ALA A 18 1.39 -0.09 -0.54
N CYS A 19 2.66 0.25 -0.40
CA CYS A 19 3.62 -0.49 0.40
C CYS A 19 4.42 0.50 1.26
N ALA A 20 4.61 0.19 2.54
CA ALA A 20 5.48 0.94 3.44
C ALA A 20 6.04 0.06 4.58
N GLU A 21 7.10 0.50 5.24
CA GLU A 21 7.69 -0.22 6.37
C GLU A 21 6.77 -0.19 7.61
N THR A 22 6.06 0.92 7.81
CA THR A 22 5.15 1.11 8.93
C THR A 22 3.69 1.18 8.49
N GLU A 23 2.79 0.79 9.40
CA GLU A 23 1.34 0.95 9.15
C GLU A 23 0.97 2.42 8.95
N ALA A 24 1.55 3.34 9.74
CA ALA A 24 1.26 4.76 9.63
C ALA A 24 1.53 5.32 8.23
N GLU A 25 2.70 5.00 7.66
CA GLU A 25 3.06 5.38 6.29
C GLU A 25 2.17 4.67 5.26
N LEU A 26 1.79 3.42 5.51
CA LEU A 26 0.87 2.69 4.63
C LEU A 26 -0.49 3.40 4.57
N PHE A 27 -1.04 3.76 5.74
CA PHE A 27 -2.31 4.48 5.85
C PHE A 27 -2.25 5.85 5.18
N GLU A 28 -1.15 6.58 5.34
CA GLU A 28 -0.95 7.88 4.68
C GLU A 28 -0.98 7.72 3.16
N LYS A 29 -0.21 6.78 2.60
CA LYS A 29 -0.18 6.50 1.15
C LYS A 29 -1.54 6.05 0.62
N THR A 30 -2.23 5.16 1.33
CA THR A 30 -3.58 4.71 0.93
C THR A 30 -4.58 5.87 0.96
N LEU A 31 -4.52 6.74 1.97
CA LEU A 31 -5.41 7.90 2.10
C LEU A 31 -5.13 8.97 1.06
N GLU A 32 -3.86 9.27 0.78
CA GLU A 32 -3.45 10.17 -0.29
C GLU A 32 -3.99 9.68 -1.64
N HIS A 33 -3.81 8.40 -1.95
CA HIS A 33 -4.39 7.80 -3.15
C HIS A 33 -5.91 7.93 -3.18
N GLY A 34 -6.58 7.57 -2.07
CA GLY A 34 -8.03 7.73 -1.93
C GLY A 34 -8.52 9.16 -2.16
N ARG A 35 -7.77 10.17 -1.67
CA ARG A 35 -8.04 11.59 -1.88
C ARG A 35 -7.92 12.00 -3.34
N VAL A 36 -6.79 11.68 -3.96
CA VAL A 36 -6.46 12.16 -5.31
C VAL A 36 -7.27 11.44 -6.38
N VAL A 37 -7.43 10.12 -6.27
CA VAL A 37 -8.05 9.29 -7.32
C VAL A 37 -9.54 9.10 -7.12
N HIS A 38 -9.99 9.01 -5.86
CA HIS A 38 -11.40 8.70 -5.53
C HIS A 38 -12.14 9.85 -4.85
N GLY A 39 -11.51 11.01 -4.63
CA GLY A 39 -12.13 12.15 -3.96
C GLY A 39 -12.50 11.89 -2.50
N MET A 40 -11.90 10.87 -1.88
CA MET A 40 -12.15 10.51 -0.49
C MET A 40 -11.53 11.55 0.44
N LYS A 41 -12.24 12.10 1.43
CA LYS A 41 -11.64 13.13 2.31
C LYS A 41 -10.85 12.53 3.47
N GLU A 42 -11.40 11.49 4.06
CA GLU A 42 -10.92 10.83 5.26
C GLU A 42 -11.38 9.38 5.28
N PHE A 43 -10.73 8.55 6.09
CA PHE A 43 -11.18 7.20 6.35
C PHE A 43 -12.24 7.21 7.44
N SER A 44 -13.38 6.57 7.18
CA SER A 44 -14.30 6.21 8.27
C SER A 44 -13.65 5.15 9.17
N PRO A 45 -14.08 5.01 10.44
CA PRO A 45 -13.58 3.97 11.33
C PRO A 45 -13.71 2.55 10.74
N ASP A 46 -14.82 2.26 10.07
CA ASP A 46 -15.02 0.98 9.37
C ASP A 46 -14.03 0.78 8.24
N PHE A 47 -13.74 1.83 7.47
CA PHE A 47 -12.77 1.76 6.39
C PHE A 47 -11.35 1.56 6.91
N TYR A 48 -10.99 2.21 8.02
CA TYR A 48 -9.71 1.99 8.70
C TYR A 48 -9.52 0.53 9.08
N ASN A 49 -10.52 -0.08 9.73
CA ASN A 49 -10.48 -1.49 10.10
C ASN A 49 -10.41 -2.43 8.89
N LYS A 50 -11.08 -2.06 7.78
CA LYS A 50 -10.99 -2.80 6.52
C LYS A 50 -9.58 -2.76 5.95
N VAL A 51 -8.97 -1.58 5.86
CA VAL A 51 -7.57 -1.43 5.41
C VAL A 51 -6.65 -2.26 6.30
N LEU A 52 -6.78 -2.14 7.62
CA LEU A 52 -5.97 -2.89 8.60
C LEU A 52 -6.09 -4.42 8.40
N SER A 53 -7.31 -4.91 8.18
CA SER A 53 -7.58 -6.35 7.98
C SER A 53 -7.09 -6.87 6.62
N SER A 54 -6.81 -5.98 5.67
CA SER A 54 -6.33 -6.29 4.32
C SER A 54 -4.80 -6.15 4.19
N ILE A 55 -4.09 -5.75 5.25
CA ILE A 55 -2.63 -5.62 5.23
C ILE A 55 -1.98 -6.99 5.07
N ARG A 56 -1.00 -7.08 4.17
CA ARG A 56 -0.10 -8.22 4.00
C ARG A 56 1.33 -7.82 4.34
N GLU A 57 2.09 -8.75 4.90
CA GLU A 57 3.54 -8.58 5.06
C GLU A 57 4.23 -8.78 3.70
N GLU A 58 4.95 -7.76 3.24
CA GLU A 58 5.60 -7.72 1.93
C GLU A 58 6.84 -6.84 2.00
N TYR A 59 7.86 -7.08 1.19
CA TYR A 59 9.06 -6.25 1.20
C TYR A 59 8.89 -5.10 0.20
N CYS A 60 8.76 -3.88 0.71
CA CYS A 60 8.46 -2.70 -0.09
C CYS A 60 9.62 -2.24 -0.97
N ASP A 61 10.84 -2.63 -0.61
CA ASP A 61 12.08 -2.25 -1.28
C ASP A 61 12.72 -3.44 -2.01
N LEU A 62 11.96 -4.48 -2.38
CA LEU A 62 12.52 -5.65 -3.09
C LEU A 62 13.25 -5.26 -4.36
N GLU A 63 12.78 -4.24 -5.08
CA GLU A 63 13.47 -3.77 -6.28
C GLU A 63 14.83 -3.15 -5.94
N ASP A 64 14.96 -2.42 -4.83
CA ASP A 64 16.22 -1.81 -4.38
C ASP A 64 17.17 -2.80 -3.69
N GLU A 65 16.67 -3.84 -3.01
CA GLU A 65 17.49 -4.90 -2.42
C GLU A 65 17.91 -5.98 -3.44
N LEU A 66 17.02 -6.37 -4.36
CA LEU A 66 17.37 -7.29 -5.46
C LEU A 66 18.30 -6.63 -6.49
N CYS A 67 18.25 -5.30 -6.64
CA CYS A 67 19.24 -4.57 -7.45
C CYS A 67 20.66 -4.61 -6.85
N LYS A 68 20.80 -4.86 -5.54
CA LYS A 68 22.12 -4.95 -4.86
C LYS A 68 22.80 -6.31 -5.00
N TYR A 69 22.05 -7.37 -5.30
CA TYR A 69 22.56 -8.73 -5.41
C TYR A 69 22.31 -9.30 -6.82
N GLU A 70 23.21 -8.89 -7.73
CA GLU A 70 23.48 -9.47 -9.05
C GLU A 70 22.38 -9.35 -10.14
N GLY A 71 22.47 -8.25 -10.91
CA GLY A 71 22.37 -8.29 -12.37
C GLY A 71 21.00 -8.57 -13.00
N CYS A 72 20.12 -7.57 -13.09
CA CYS A 72 19.06 -7.41 -14.09
C CYS A 72 18.36 -6.07 -13.82
N CYS A 73 18.01 -5.19 -14.75
CA CYS A 73 18.14 -5.16 -16.20
C CYS A 73 18.00 -3.68 -16.62
N CYS A 74 18.60 -3.35 -17.77
CA CYS A 74 18.54 -2.08 -18.46
C CYS A 74 17.13 -1.47 -18.62
#